data_AF-A0A348XFD6-F1
#
_entry.id   AF-A0A348XFD6-F1
#
_cell.length_a   1.000
_cell.length_b   1.000
_cell.length_c   1.000
_cell.angle_alpha   90.00
_cell.angle_beta   90.00
_cell.angle_gamma   90.00
#
_symmetry.space_group_name_H-M   'P 1'
#
loop_
_entity.id
_entity.type
_entity.pdbx_description
1 polymer ?
#
loop_
_entity_poly.entity_id
_entity_poly.type
_entity_poly.pdbx_seq_one_letter_code
_entity_poly.pdbx_strand_id
1 'polypeptide(L)' 'MGGLGEYWVVLVIVVLLFGAGAIPKLAKAVGQAKQEFKKGIDEGTDETAESDDKSKGTLDT' A
#
# COMPACT_ATOMS: atom_id res chain seq x y z
N MET A 1 24.37 25.13 11.62
CA MET A 1 23.43 26.17 11.16
C MET A 1 23.31 26.07 9.64
N GLY A 2 22.69 25.01 9.13
CA GLY A 2 22.65 24.67 7.70
C GLY A 2 22.15 23.23 7.58
N GLY A 3 21.19 22.96 6.70
CA GLY A 3 20.51 21.68 6.64
C GLY A 3 19.08 21.83 6.15
N LEU A 4 18.25 22.66 6.78
CA LEU A 4 16.84 22.80 6.37
C LEU A 4 16.69 23.63 5.08
N GLY A 5 17.57 24.61 4.84
CA GLY A 5 17.48 25.51 3.68
C GLY A 5 17.74 24.82 2.34
N GLU A 6 18.76 23.96 2.27
CA GLU A 6 19.09 23.24 1.04
C GLU A 6 17.97 22.29 0.58
N TYR A 7 17.28 21.62 1.50
CA TYR A 7 16.16 20.73 1.14
C TYR A 7 14.98 21.48 0.54
N TRP A 8 14.70 22.71 0.98
CA TRP A 8 13.62 23.52 0.41
C TRP A 8 13.88 23.89 -1.06
N VAL A 9 15.13 24.21 -1.41
CA VAL A 9 15.49 24.52 -2.81
C VAL A 9 15.30 23.29 -3.71
N VAL A 10 15.75 22.11 -3.26
CA VAL A 10 15.57 20.86 -4.00
C VAL A 10 14.09 20.53 -4.17
N LEU A 11 13.29 20.69 -3.10
CA LEU A 11 11.85 20.42 -3.14
C LEU A 11 11.13 21.34 -4.14
N VAL A 12 11.49 22.63 -4.19
CA VAL A 12 10.93 23.57 -5.16
C VAL A 12 11.28 23.17 -6.60
N ILE A 13 12.52 22.77 -6.87
CA ILE A 13 12.93 22.33 -8.21
C ILE A 13 12.13 21.09 -8.65
N VAL A 14 11.99 20.10 -7.76
CA VAL A 14 11.19 18.89 -8.04
C VAL A 14 9.73 19.28 -8.33
N VAL A 15 9.14 20.17 -7.54
CA VAL A 15 7.77 20.66 -7.77
C VAL A 15 7.63 21.43 -9.08
N LEU A 16 8.66 22.16 -9.54
CA LEU A 16 8.63 22.86 -10.84
C LEU A 16 8.71 21.88 -12.03
N LEU A 17 9.53 20.83 -11.93
CA LEU A 17 9.68 19.83 -12.99
C LEU A 17 8.45 18.93 -13.13
N PHE A 18 7.90 18.48 -12.00
CA PHE A 18 6.78 17.54 -11.97
C PHE A 18 5.41 18.23 -11.82
N GLY A 19 5.39 19.47 -11.37
CA GLY A 19 4.17 20.22 -11.02
C GLY A 19 3.66 19.94 -9.60
N ALA A 20 3.02 20.93 -8.99
CA ALA A 20 2.46 20.82 -7.63
C ALA A 20 1.38 19.72 -7.47
N GLY A 21 0.75 19.31 -8.56
CA GLY A 21 -0.26 18.24 -8.58
C GLY A 21 0.29 16.81 -8.70
N ALA A 22 1.57 16.63 -9.05
CA ALA A 22 2.13 15.29 -9.28
C ALA A 22 2.32 14.51 -7.97
N ILE A 23 2.86 15.15 -6.93
CA ILE A 23 3.06 14.52 -5.62
C ILE A 23 1.74 13.99 -5.01
N PRO A 24 0.64 14.78 -4.91
CA PRO A 24 -0.61 14.26 -4.37
C PRO A 24 -1.26 13.19 -5.25
N LYS A 25 -1.08 13.26 -6.58
CA LYS A 25 -1.60 12.25 -7.52
C LYS A 25 -0.86 10.92 -7.38
N LEU A 26 0.46 10.95 -7.28
CA LEU A 26 1.30 9.78 -7.04
C LEU A 26 1.01 9.17 -5.67
N ALA A 27 0.88 9.99 -4.62
CA ALA A 27 0.54 9.52 -3.28
C ALA A 27 -0.82 8.81 -3.25
N LYS A 28 -1.84 9.36 -3.93
CA LYS A 28 -3.15 8.70 -4.06
C LYS A 28 -3.04 7.36 -4.79
N ALA A 29 -2.40 7.32 -5.96
CA ALA A 29 -2.26 6.09 -6.75
C ALA A 29 -1.49 5.00 -5.98
N VAL A 30 -0.37 5.35 -5.34
CA VAL A 30 0.42 4.43 -4.52
C VAL A 30 -0.35 4.00 -3.26
N GLY A 31 -1.14 4.90 -2.67
CA GLY A 31 -1.99 4.59 -1.51
C GLY A 31 -3.08 3.57 -1.85
N GLN A 32 -3.79 3.78 -2.96
CA GLN A 32 -4.82 2.87 -3.45
C GLN A 32 -4.22 1.51 -3.80
N ALA A 33 -3.11 1.48 -4.54
CA ALA A 33 -2.42 0.24 -4.88
C ALA A 33 -1.97 -0.54 -3.64
N LYS A 34 -1.38 0.13 -2.64
CA LYS A 34 -1.00 -0.52 -1.38
C LYS A 34 -2.20 -1.03 -0.60
N GLN A 35 -3.32 -0.31 -0.61
CA GLN A 35 -4.52 -0.71 0.09
C GLN A 35 -5.17 -1.96 -0.55
N GLU A 36 -5.30 -1.98 -1.87
CA GLU A 36 -5.81 -3.15 -2.61
C GLU A 36 -4.86 -4.35 -2.47
N PHE A 37 -3.55 -4.12 -2.55
CA PHE A 37 -2.54 -5.16 -2.33
C PHE A 37 -2.62 -5.77 -0.92
N LYS A 38 -2.75 -4.91 0.11
CA LYS A 38 -2.88 -5.37 1.50
C LYS A 38 -4.18 -6.18 1.68
N LYS A 39 -5.30 -5.69 1.14
CA LYS A 39 -6.58 -6.37 1.17
C LYS A 39 -6.53 -7.75 0.50
N GLY A 40 -5.94 -7.86 -0.70
CA GLY A 40 -5.80 -9.14 -1.39
C GLY A 40 -4.90 -10.15 -0.68
N ILE A 41 -3.88 -9.67 0.06
CA ILE A 41 -3.04 -10.54 0.90
C ILE A 41 -3.79 -11.06 2.12
N ASP A 42 -4.55 -10.19 2.81
CA ASP A 42 -5.33 -10.58 3.97
C ASP A 42 -6.46 -11.56 3.55
N GLU A 43 -7.20 -11.26 2.48
CA GLU A 43 -8.24 -12.16 1.92
C GLU A 43 -7.67 -13.53 1.51
N GLY A 44 -6.53 -13.57 0.79
CA GLY A 44 -5.91 -14.84 0.41
C GLY A 44 -5.32 -15.64 1.59
N THR A 45 -5.01 -14.98 2.70
CA THR A 45 -4.57 -15.63 3.94
C THR A 45 -5.75 -16.26 4.67
N ASP A 46 -6.89 -15.56 4.77
CA ASP A 46 -8.11 -16.07 5.40
C ASP A 46 -8.73 -17.25 4.60
N GLU A 47 -8.71 -17.22 3.26
CA GLU A 47 -9.22 -18.31 2.42
C GLU A 47 -8.40 -19.63 2.56
N THR A 48 -7.11 -19.53 2.89
CA THR A 48 -6.26 -20.69 3.20
C THR A 48 -6.58 -21.29 4.57
N ALA A 49 -7.03 -20.48 5.54
CA ALA A 49 -7.36 -20.95 6.89
C ALA A 49 -8.75 -21.61 6.97
N GLU A 50 -9.73 -21.16 6.19
CA GLU A 50 -11.08 -21.77 6.17
C GLU A 50 -11.16 -23.10 5.40
N SER A 51 -10.17 -23.42 4.57
CA SER A 51 -10.15 -24.68 3.79
C SER A 51 -9.69 -25.91 4.60
N ASP A 52 -9.12 -25.74 5.80
CA ASP A 52 -8.65 -26.87 6.64
C ASP A 52 -9.71 -27.32 7.69
N ASP A 53 -10.72 -26.49 8.01
CA ASP A 53 -11.72 -26.81 9.05
C ASP A 53 -12.95 -27.59 8.52
N LYS A 54 -13.11 -27.73 7.20
CA LYS A 54 -14.27 -28.41 6.60
C LYS A 54 -14.04 -29.87 6.18
N SER A 55 -13.01 -30.55 6.71
CA SER A 55 -12.72 -31.97 6.42
C SER A 55 -12.80 -32.90 7.65
N LYS A 56 -13.21 -32.46 8.84
CA LYS A 56 -13.27 -33.30 10.06
C LYS A 56 -14.65 -33.60 10.64
N GLY A 57 -15.74 -33.35 9.91
CA GLY A 57 -17.12 -33.52 10.38
C GLY A 57 -17.92 -34.71 9.81
N THR A 58 -17.28 -35.71 9.20
CA THR A 58 -17.92 -36.96 8.74
C THR A 58 -16.89 -38.07 8.83
N LEU A 59 -16.75 -38.62 10.02
CA LEU A 59 -16.26 -39.99 10.20
C LEU A 59 -17.24 -40.64 11.17
N ASP A 60 -18.37 -41.04 10.62
CA ASP A 60 -19.28 -42.01 11.21
C ASP A 60 -18.54 -43.35 11.31
N THR A 61 -18.07 -43.73 12.50
CA THR A 61 -17.95 -45.14 12.93
C THR A 61 -17.86 -45.24 14.44
#